data_AF-A0A7X1L5H8-F1
#
_entry.id   AF-A0A7X1L5H8-F1
#
_cell.length_a   1.000
_cell.length_b   1.000
_cell.length_c   1.000
_cell.angle_alpha   90.00
_cell.angle_beta   90.00
_cell.angle_gamma   90.00
#
_symmetry.space_group_name_H-M   'P 1'
#
loop_
_entity.id
_entity.type
_entity.pdbx_description
1 polymer ?
#
loop_
_entity_poly.entity_id
_entity_poly.type
_entity_poly.pdbx_seq_one_letter_code
_entity_poly.pdbx_strand_id
1 'polypeptide(L)'
;MKHLLKLVAVITVLLLTVVPVVATDAPRFFHSGDGKLSLISEKNGRAFEGAFRNAAGDYDESALRAIYRVFDAPYDDAFPRLSLRLIAFLDFLEDRLRPGTRMTITSGYRSPAYNTSVRNRGGLAAKASLHQYGMAADFVMEGVPSERVWDTVKSLGFGGAGYYHGRTVHVDVGPARSWDEKTSGVGTDISDDNKLIGLVTDFDVYRPGETMTLRFIRMTAFPIGVMPSFTLGRKMNDGAIAEAITFAPTFAEKKKGDCPQFDDIDQMAAIQWQLPTDLSPGRYEIYARFCGRAWEAMPSEVATPIFEVAAP
;
A
#
# COMPACT_ATOMS: atom_id res chain seq x y z
N MET A 1 -40.77 -35.37 -71.53
CA MET A 1 -39.61 -35.63 -70.63
C MET A 1 -39.04 -34.30 -70.16
N LYS A 2 -38.93 -34.14 -68.83
CA LYS A 2 -38.09 -33.17 -68.07
C LYS A 2 -38.62 -31.73 -67.92
N HIS A 3 -39.36 -31.51 -66.82
CA HIS A 3 -39.46 -30.20 -66.15
C HIS A 3 -38.16 -29.93 -65.38
N LEU A 4 -37.58 -28.75 -65.58
CA LEU A 4 -36.34 -28.31 -64.93
C LEU A 4 -36.69 -27.37 -63.76
N LEU A 5 -36.49 -27.85 -62.53
CA LEU A 5 -36.61 -27.06 -61.30
C LEU A 5 -35.38 -26.15 -61.17
N LYS A 6 -35.58 -24.82 -61.05
CA LYS A 6 -34.50 -23.88 -60.68
C LYS A 6 -34.44 -23.77 -59.15
N LEU A 7 -33.36 -24.27 -58.56
CA LEU A 7 -33.05 -24.13 -57.13
C LEU A 7 -32.34 -22.78 -56.92
N VAL A 8 -32.93 -21.88 -56.14
CA VAL A 8 -32.27 -20.64 -55.69
C VAL A 8 -31.64 -20.94 -54.34
N ALA A 9 -30.31 -20.97 -54.27
CA ALA A 9 -29.57 -21.09 -53.02
C ALA A 9 -29.44 -19.70 -52.38
N VAL A 10 -30.12 -19.49 -51.25
CA VAL A 10 -29.94 -18.31 -50.41
C VAL A 10 -28.75 -18.59 -49.47
N ILE A 11 -27.63 -17.92 -49.70
CA ILE A 11 -26.45 -17.98 -48.82
C ILE A 11 -26.60 -16.88 -47.77
N THR A 12 -26.94 -17.28 -46.54
CA THR A 12 -26.99 -16.37 -45.39
C THR A 12 -25.59 -16.24 -44.80
N VAL A 13 -24.92 -15.11 -45.03
CA VAL A 13 -23.61 -14.81 -44.43
C VAL A 13 -23.84 -14.30 -43.01
N LEU A 14 -23.50 -15.12 -42.01
CA LEU A 14 -23.53 -14.75 -40.61
C LEU A 14 -22.25 -13.96 -40.27
N LEU A 15 -22.33 -12.62 -40.22
CA LEU A 15 -21.24 -11.79 -39.71
C LEU A 15 -21.14 -11.97 -38.18
N LEU A 16 -20.13 -12.72 -37.72
CA LEU A 16 -19.71 -12.70 -36.33
C LEU A 16 -19.01 -11.36 -36.02
N THR A 17 -19.70 -10.48 -35.30
CA THR A 17 -19.07 -9.30 -34.72
C THR A 17 -18.21 -9.74 -33.54
N VAL A 18 -16.89 -9.74 -33.72
CA VAL A 18 -15.94 -9.91 -32.62
C VAL A 18 -15.96 -8.62 -31.82
N VAL A 19 -16.62 -8.62 -30.66
CA VAL A 19 -16.53 -7.51 -29.71
C VAL A 19 -15.15 -7.62 -29.06
N PRO A 20 -14.27 -6.61 -29.17
CA PRO A 20 -13.01 -6.64 -28.44
C PRO A 20 -13.34 -6.62 -26.94
N VAL A 21 -13.02 -7.71 -26.25
CA VAL A 21 -13.00 -7.72 -24.80
C VAL A 21 -11.84 -6.82 -24.40
N VAL A 22 -12.14 -5.62 -23.91
CA VAL A 22 -11.13 -4.79 -23.26
C VAL A 22 -10.70 -5.58 -22.03
N ALA A 23 -9.48 -6.10 -22.05
CA ALA A 23 -8.89 -6.74 -20.89
C ALA A 23 -8.78 -5.67 -19.79
N THR A 24 -9.66 -5.73 -18.80
CA THR A 24 -9.52 -4.95 -17.58
C THR A 24 -8.29 -5.47 -16.87
N ASP A 25 -7.31 -4.60 -16.61
CA ASP A 25 -6.16 -4.97 -15.79
C ASP A 25 -6.65 -5.46 -14.42
N ALA A 26 -6.00 -6.48 -13.88
CA ALA A 26 -6.30 -6.98 -12.55
C ALA A 26 -6.05 -5.85 -11.54
N PRO A 27 -6.91 -5.70 -10.51
CA PRO A 27 -6.70 -4.68 -9.50
C PRO A 27 -5.36 -4.90 -8.79
N ARG A 28 -4.57 -3.82 -8.65
CA ARG A 28 -3.23 -3.82 -8.05
C ARG A 28 -3.25 -3.99 -6.52
N PHE A 29 -4.42 -3.80 -5.92
CA PHE A 29 -4.65 -3.78 -4.49
C PHE A 29 -5.88 -4.63 -4.14
N PHE A 30 -5.84 -5.31 -3.00
CA PHE A 30 -6.99 -6.09 -2.52
C PHE A 30 -8.20 -5.19 -2.17
N HIS A 31 -7.92 -3.94 -1.79
CA HIS A 31 -8.93 -2.92 -1.54
C HIS A 31 -8.70 -1.72 -2.46
N SER A 32 -9.56 -1.56 -3.46
CA SER A 32 -9.53 -0.45 -4.41
C SER A 32 -10.96 -0.06 -4.82
N GLY A 33 -11.17 1.20 -5.21
CA GLY A 33 -12.46 1.71 -5.68
C GLY A 33 -12.49 1.94 -7.20
N ASP A 34 -13.24 2.95 -7.63
CA ASP A 34 -13.46 3.31 -9.04
C ASP A 34 -12.35 4.21 -9.62
N GLY A 35 -11.40 4.65 -8.79
CA GLY A 35 -10.26 5.47 -9.18
C GLY A 35 -10.54 6.96 -9.13
N LYS A 36 -11.60 7.40 -8.43
CA LYS A 36 -11.96 8.81 -8.23
C LYS A 36 -12.01 9.18 -6.75
N LEU A 37 -11.70 10.44 -6.46
CA LEU A 37 -11.77 10.98 -5.10
C LEU A 37 -12.14 12.47 -5.13
N SER A 38 -12.80 12.95 -4.07
CA SER A 38 -12.88 14.38 -3.71
C SER A 38 -12.22 14.60 -2.36
N LEU A 39 -11.07 15.29 -2.35
CA LEU A 39 -10.24 15.52 -1.19
C LEU A 39 -10.02 17.00 -0.93
N ILE A 40 -10.00 17.40 0.33
CA ILE A 40 -9.55 18.73 0.76
C ILE A 40 -8.68 18.63 2.01
N SER A 41 -7.62 19.42 2.08
CA SER A 41 -6.75 19.49 3.25
C SER A 41 -7.18 20.62 4.18
N GLU A 42 -7.48 20.28 5.43
CA GLU A 42 -7.73 21.30 6.46
C GLU A 42 -6.43 22.04 6.83
N LYS A 43 -5.28 21.39 6.66
CA LYS A 43 -3.96 21.94 7.03
C LYS A 43 -3.48 23.04 6.07
N ASN A 44 -3.69 22.85 4.77
CA ASN A 44 -3.10 23.73 3.74
C ASN A 44 -4.10 24.25 2.70
N GLY A 45 -5.39 23.91 2.83
CA GLY A 45 -6.47 24.39 1.95
C GLY A 45 -6.44 23.83 0.53
N ARG A 46 -5.48 22.95 0.19
CA ARG A 46 -5.39 22.35 -1.14
C ARG A 46 -6.45 21.27 -1.31
N ALA A 47 -6.93 21.13 -2.54
CA ALA A 47 -7.98 20.19 -2.89
C ALA A 47 -7.63 19.43 -4.17
N PHE A 48 -8.26 18.26 -4.32
CA PHE A 48 -8.28 17.47 -5.54
C PHE A 48 -9.69 16.90 -5.72
N GLU A 49 -10.22 16.94 -6.94
CA GLU A 49 -11.48 16.31 -7.28
C GLU A 49 -11.39 15.77 -8.70
N GLY A 50 -11.60 14.46 -8.87
CA GLY A 50 -11.55 13.81 -10.17
C GLY A 50 -10.98 12.39 -10.12
N ALA A 51 -10.67 11.86 -11.30
CA ALA A 51 -10.06 10.55 -11.46
C ALA A 51 -8.54 10.64 -11.30
N PHE A 52 -7.95 9.73 -10.52
CA PHE A 52 -6.50 9.52 -10.43
C PHE A 52 -6.07 8.21 -11.09
N ARG A 53 -7.02 7.31 -11.37
CA ARG A 53 -6.83 6.05 -12.08
C ARG A 53 -7.97 5.84 -13.08
N ASN A 54 -7.65 5.37 -14.28
CA ASN A 54 -8.66 5.03 -15.29
C ASN A 54 -9.16 3.57 -15.16
N ALA A 55 -10.16 3.18 -15.96
CA ALA A 55 -10.70 1.81 -15.96
C ALA A 55 -9.73 0.74 -16.48
N ALA A 56 -8.67 1.14 -17.20
CA ALA A 56 -7.59 0.25 -17.64
C ALA A 56 -6.51 0.04 -16.56
N GLY A 57 -6.56 0.79 -15.45
CA GLY A 57 -5.58 0.72 -14.37
C GLY A 57 -4.45 1.75 -14.45
N ASP A 58 -4.41 2.60 -15.47
CA ASP A 58 -3.38 3.62 -15.62
C ASP A 58 -3.62 4.78 -14.64
N TYR A 59 -2.53 5.26 -14.04
CA TYR A 59 -2.55 6.38 -13.11
C TYR A 59 -2.25 7.71 -13.82
N ASP A 60 -3.02 8.75 -13.48
CA ASP A 60 -2.76 10.11 -13.95
C ASP A 60 -1.73 10.79 -13.03
N GLU A 61 -0.51 11.01 -13.54
CA GLU A 61 0.58 11.64 -12.78
C GLU A 61 0.23 13.04 -12.27
N SER A 62 -0.54 13.82 -13.04
CA SER A 62 -0.93 15.18 -12.64
C SER A 62 -1.95 15.15 -11.49
N ALA A 63 -2.87 14.19 -11.52
CA ALA A 63 -3.82 13.92 -10.44
C ALA A 63 -3.08 13.44 -9.18
N LEU A 64 -2.13 12.50 -9.32
CA LEU A 64 -1.30 12.04 -8.20
C LEU A 64 -0.51 13.18 -7.58
N ARG A 65 0.15 14.04 -8.39
CA ARG A 65 0.83 15.24 -7.89
C ARG A 65 -0.12 16.19 -7.15
N ALA A 66 -1.37 16.31 -7.59
CA ALA A 66 -2.39 17.09 -6.87
C ALA A 66 -2.75 16.46 -5.52
N ILE A 67 -2.97 15.15 -5.47
CA ILE A 67 -3.24 14.40 -4.23
C ILE A 67 -2.07 14.54 -3.25
N TYR A 68 -0.82 14.40 -3.69
CA TYR A 68 0.36 14.57 -2.84
C TYR A 68 0.37 15.93 -2.13
N ARG A 69 -0.03 16.99 -2.85
CA ARG A 69 -0.13 18.33 -2.28
C ARG A 69 -1.24 18.45 -1.24
N VAL A 70 -2.38 17.76 -1.41
CA VAL A 70 -3.44 17.68 -0.37
C VAL A 70 -2.88 17.06 0.92
N PHE A 71 -2.07 16.01 0.78
CA PHE A 71 -1.44 15.30 1.91
C PHE A 71 -0.22 16.00 2.50
N ASP A 72 0.23 17.12 1.92
CA ASP A 72 1.48 17.80 2.28
C ASP A 72 2.71 16.87 2.14
N ALA A 73 2.64 15.91 1.22
CA ALA A 73 3.68 14.93 0.95
C ALA A 73 4.65 15.47 -0.13
N PRO A 74 5.97 15.38 0.07
CA PRO A 74 6.94 15.62 -0.99
C PRO A 74 6.70 14.66 -2.15
N TYR A 75 6.75 15.19 -3.37
CA TYR A 75 6.63 14.38 -4.56
C TYR A 75 8.02 14.04 -5.10
N ASP A 76 8.27 12.75 -5.31
CA ASP A 76 9.51 12.19 -5.84
C ASP A 76 9.13 10.98 -6.71
N ASP A 77 9.50 11.03 -7.99
CA ASP A 77 9.20 9.98 -8.98
C ASP A 77 9.99 8.69 -8.70
N ALA A 78 11.19 8.78 -8.12
CA ALA A 78 11.97 7.61 -7.76
C ALA A 78 11.48 7.00 -6.44
N PHE A 79 11.04 7.84 -5.49
CA PHE A 79 10.73 7.42 -4.13
C PHE A 79 9.42 8.03 -3.61
N PRO A 80 8.26 7.52 -4.08
CA PRO A 80 6.96 8.06 -3.70
C PRO A 80 6.77 8.06 -2.17
N ARG A 81 6.64 9.26 -1.59
CA ARG A 81 6.46 9.49 -0.15
C ARG A 81 5.02 9.36 0.31
N LEU A 82 4.07 9.24 -0.60
CA LEU A 82 2.67 8.90 -0.32
C LEU A 82 2.36 7.55 -0.96
N SER A 83 1.76 6.64 -0.20
CA SER A 83 1.47 5.30 -0.68
C SER A 83 0.28 5.30 -1.65
N LEU A 84 0.47 4.74 -2.85
CA LEU A 84 -0.65 4.47 -3.76
C LEU A 84 -1.69 3.53 -3.12
N ARG A 85 -1.25 2.56 -2.30
CA ARG A 85 -2.16 1.70 -1.52
C ARG A 85 -3.06 2.51 -0.59
N LEU A 86 -2.53 3.55 0.06
CA LEU A 86 -3.35 4.45 0.88
C LEU A 86 -4.39 5.19 0.04
N ILE A 87 -4.00 5.75 -1.10
CA ILE A 87 -4.94 6.47 -2.00
C ILE A 87 -6.04 5.52 -2.48
N ALA A 88 -5.66 4.33 -2.96
CA ALA A 88 -6.59 3.29 -3.39
C ALA A 88 -7.51 2.81 -2.26
N PHE A 89 -7.02 2.77 -1.02
CA PHE A 89 -7.83 2.37 0.12
C PHE A 89 -8.83 3.45 0.54
N LEU A 90 -8.47 4.73 0.43
CA LEU A 90 -9.42 5.83 0.65
C LEU A 90 -10.53 5.83 -0.40
N ASP A 91 -10.18 5.61 -1.67
CA ASP A 91 -11.10 5.39 -2.80
C ASP A 91 -12.06 4.23 -2.50
N PHE A 92 -11.55 3.07 -2.07
CA PHE A 92 -12.38 1.95 -1.63
C PHE A 92 -13.35 2.30 -0.49
N LEU A 93 -12.90 3.04 0.52
CA LEU A 93 -13.76 3.43 1.66
C LEU A 93 -14.85 4.42 1.23
N GLU A 94 -14.50 5.37 0.35
CA GLU A 94 -15.40 6.35 -0.26
C GLU A 94 -16.55 5.64 -1.00
N ASP A 95 -16.21 4.77 -1.95
CA ASP A 95 -17.16 3.93 -2.71
C ASP A 95 -18.04 3.05 -1.83
N ARG A 96 -17.45 2.45 -0.78
CA ARG A 96 -18.18 1.52 0.08
C ARG A 96 -19.15 2.22 1.02
N LEU A 97 -18.81 3.41 1.50
CA LEU A 97 -19.55 4.07 2.59
C LEU A 97 -20.49 5.15 2.08
N ARG A 98 -20.07 5.96 1.11
CA ARG A 98 -20.88 7.03 0.54
C ARG A 98 -20.25 7.57 -0.77
N PRO A 99 -20.48 6.91 -1.92
CA PRO A 99 -19.90 7.30 -3.21
C PRO A 99 -20.02 8.79 -3.57
N GLY A 100 -18.95 9.34 -4.15
CA GLY A 100 -18.80 10.75 -4.51
C GLY A 100 -18.67 11.71 -3.33
N THR A 101 -18.51 11.23 -2.09
CA THR A 101 -18.43 12.11 -0.92
C THR A 101 -17.06 12.78 -0.79
N ARG A 102 -17.05 14.01 -0.25
CA ARG A 102 -15.80 14.69 0.06
C ARG A 102 -15.16 14.12 1.33
N MET A 103 -13.85 13.90 1.28
CA MET A 103 -13.01 13.57 2.43
C MET A 103 -12.12 14.76 2.79
N THR A 104 -12.25 15.26 4.02
CA THR A 104 -11.40 16.31 4.56
C THR A 104 -10.21 15.67 5.28
N ILE A 105 -9.02 15.76 4.69
CA ILE A 105 -7.76 15.32 5.28
C ILE A 105 -7.35 16.30 6.36
N THR A 106 -7.43 15.86 7.62
CA THR A 106 -6.99 16.64 8.78
C THR A 106 -5.51 16.42 9.08
N SER A 107 -4.98 15.24 8.71
CA SER A 107 -3.55 14.96 8.76
C SER A 107 -3.14 13.94 7.71
N GLY A 108 -2.19 14.33 6.84
CA GLY A 108 -1.60 13.47 5.82
C GLY A 108 -0.17 13.04 6.19
N TYR A 109 0.78 13.28 5.31
CA TYR A 109 2.19 13.01 5.57
C TYR A 109 2.74 13.89 6.71
N ARG A 110 3.65 13.32 7.51
CA ARG A 110 4.35 14.01 8.59
C ARG A 110 5.85 13.75 8.46
N SER A 111 6.67 14.79 8.30
CA SER A 111 8.12 14.59 8.43
C SER A 111 8.48 14.06 9.84
N PRO A 112 9.58 13.31 10.01
CA PRO A 112 10.00 12.84 11.33
C PRO A 112 10.15 13.97 12.36
N ALA A 113 10.68 15.13 11.95
CA ALA A 113 10.77 16.33 12.78
C ALA A 113 9.39 16.85 13.19
N TYR A 114 8.42 16.92 12.26
CA TYR A 114 7.07 17.35 12.56
C TYR A 114 6.36 16.37 13.51
N ASN A 115 6.47 15.06 13.28
CA ASN A 115 5.90 14.03 14.15
C ASN A 115 6.46 14.14 15.58
N THR A 116 7.77 14.35 15.71
CA THR A 116 8.42 14.61 17.00
C THR A 116 7.90 15.88 17.66
N SER A 117 7.67 16.96 16.89
CA SER A 117 7.09 18.19 17.42
C SER A 117 5.66 18.00 17.96
N VAL A 118 4.84 17.15 17.33
CA VAL A 118 3.49 16.81 17.83
C VAL A 118 3.59 16.10 19.18
N ARG A 119 4.51 15.13 19.30
CA ARG A 119 4.78 14.41 20.55
C ARG A 119 5.23 15.35 21.67
N ASN A 120 6.18 16.23 21.37
CA ASN A 120 6.73 17.18 22.35
C ASN A 120 5.68 18.20 22.85
N ARG A 121 4.63 18.47 22.06
CA ARG A 121 3.49 19.29 22.47
C ARG A 121 2.39 18.51 23.21
N GLY A 122 2.62 17.23 23.52
CA GLY A 122 1.65 16.37 24.22
C GLY A 122 0.57 15.76 23.32
N GLY A 123 0.72 15.83 21.99
CA GLY A 123 -0.22 15.20 21.06
C GLY A 123 -0.06 13.67 20.99
N LEU A 124 -1.16 12.97 20.69
CA LEU A 124 -1.17 11.53 20.48
C LEU A 124 -0.51 11.15 19.14
N ALA A 125 0.82 11.02 19.15
CA ALA A 125 1.60 10.58 18.00
C ALA A 125 2.59 9.47 18.39
N ALA A 126 2.50 8.33 17.71
CA ALA A 126 3.44 7.23 17.91
C ALA A 126 4.84 7.57 17.36
N LYS A 127 5.89 7.03 17.99
CA LYS A 127 7.27 7.12 17.48
C LYS A 127 7.43 6.39 16.14
N ALA A 128 6.71 5.26 15.99
CA ALA A 128 6.64 4.45 14.79
C ALA A 128 5.43 4.80 13.88
N SER A 129 5.03 6.07 13.81
CA SER A 129 3.80 6.48 13.11
C SER A 129 3.88 6.27 11.60
N LEU A 130 2.83 5.69 10.99
CA LEU A 130 2.76 5.48 9.55
C LEU A 130 2.50 6.76 8.73
N HIS A 131 2.14 7.87 9.38
CA HIS A 131 2.16 9.18 8.73
C HIS A 131 3.56 9.59 8.25
N GLN A 132 4.62 9.10 8.92
CA GLN A 132 6.01 9.36 8.53
C GLN A 132 6.43 8.65 7.24
N TYR A 133 5.63 7.67 6.81
CA TYR A 133 5.86 6.87 5.62
C TYR A 133 4.85 7.19 4.51
N GLY A 134 3.96 8.19 4.74
CA GLY A 134 2.81 8.50 3.89
C GLY A 134 1.87 7.31 3.68
N MET A 135 1.73 6.49 4.72
CA MET A 135 0.89 5.29 4.72
C MET A 135 -0.32 5.44 5.66
N ALA A 136 -0.57 6.64 6.17
CA ALA A 136 -1.70 6.92 7.05
C ALA A 136 -2.36 8.27 6.74
N ALA A 137 -3.65 8.35 7.04
CA ALA A 137 -4.48 9.53 6.93
C ALA A 137 -5.37 9.66 8.16
N ASP A 138 -5.44 10.87 8.71
CA ASP A 138 -6.49 11.28 9.62
C ASP A 138 -7.47 12.11 8.80
N PHE A 139 -8.75 11.73 8.74
CA PHE A 139 -9.74 12.43 7.92
C PHE A 139 -11.16 12.42 8.49
N VAL A 140 -11.99 13.30 7.93
CA VAL A 140 -13.45 13.32 8.11
C VAL A 140 -14.10 12.99 6.76
N MET A 141 -15.06 12.08 6.73
CA MET A 141 -15.84 11.75 5.54
C MET A 141 -17.21 12.43 5.65
N GLU A 142 -17.56 13.30 4.70
CA GLU A 142 -18.81 14.05 4.77
C GLU A 142 -20.03 13.12 4.84
N GLY A 143 -20.91 13.33 5.82
CA GLY A 143 -22.11 12.52 6.01
C GLY A 143 -21.87 11.10 6.54
N VAL A 144 -20.62 10.72 6.88
CA VAL A 144 -20.29 9.40 7.44
C VAL A 144 -19.60 9.57 8.80
N PRO A 145 -20.19 9.04 9.89
CA PRO A 145 -19.55 9.07 11.21
C PRO A 145 -18.19 8.35 11.19
N SER A 146 -17.20 8.90 11.90
CA SER A 146 -15.86 8.32 12.05
C SER A 146 -15.88 6.90 12.64
N GLU A 147 -16.79 6.62 13.56
CA GLU A 147 -17.04 5.28 14.11
C GLU A 147 -17.41 4.26 13.02
N ARG A 148 -18.28 4.65 12.07
CA ARG A 148 -18.68 3.77 10.96
C ARG A 148 -17.52 3.45 10.02
N VAL A 149 -16.63 4.42 9.78
CA VAL A 149 -15.40 4.18 9.01
C VAL A 149 -14.48 3.21 9.78
N TRP A 150 -14.28 3.46 11.07
CA TRP A 150 -13.45 2.64 11.95
C TRP A 150 -13.93 1.18 12.01
N ASP A 151 -15.22 0.94 12.24
CA ASP A 151 -15.83 -0.40 12.24
C ASP A 151 -15.68 -1.09 10.88
N THR A 152 -15.81 -0.33 9.78
CA THR A 152 -15.64 -0.86 8.44
C THR A 152 -14.20 -1.36 8.24
N VAL A 153 -13.19 -0.53 8.53
CA VAL A 153 -11.77 -0.93 8.40
C VAL A 153 -11.45 -2.12 9.32
N LYS A 154 -11.91 -2.07 10.57
CA LYS A 154 -11.74 -3.17 11.54
C LYS A 154 -12.31 -4.50 11.02
N SER A 155 -13.49 -4.47 10.37
CA SER A 155 -14.13 -5.67 9.82
C SER A 155 -13.39 -6.30 8.64
N LEU A 156 -12.55 -5.54 7.93
CA LEU A 156 -11.77 -6.05 6.81
C LEU A 156 -10.58 -6.90 7.27
N GLY A 157 -10.11 -6.74 8.52
CA GLY A 157 -8.86 -7.34 8.96
C GLY A 157 -7.64 -6.82 8.17
N PHE A 158 -7.73 -5.61 7.63
CA PHE A 158 -6.71 -4.94 6.84
C PHE A 158 -6.41 -3.55 7.41
N GLY A 159 -5.14 -3.15 7.40
CA GLY A 159 -4.74 -1.80 7.79
C GLY A 159 -4.95 -1.47 9.27
N GLY A 160 -4.45 -0.30 9.68
CA GLY A 160 -4.69 0.25 11.00
C GLY A 160 -5.92 1.15 11.03
N ALA A 161 -6.75 1.06 12.07
CA ALA A 161 -7.87 1.98 12.31
C ALA A 161 -7.85 2.54 13.74
N GLY A 162 -7.75 3.86 13.87
CA GLY A 162 -7.82 4.55 15.16
C GLY A 162 -9.08 5.41 15.28
N TYR A 163 -9.85 5.24 16.35
CA TYR A 163 -11.04 6.05 16.62
C TYR A 163 -10.96 6.69 18.01
N TYR A 164 -10.81 8.01 18.02
CA TYR A 164 -10.64 8.82 19.25
C TYR A 164 -11.93 9.54 19.66
N HIS A 165 -13.10 8.97 19.34
CA HIS A 165 -14.42 9.48 19.71
C HIS A 165 -14.72 10.93 19.26
N GLY A 166 -13.97 11.42 18.26
CA GLY A 166 -14.14 12.73 17.62
C GLY A 166 -14.61 12.62 16.18
N ARG A 167 -14.64 13.74 15.46
CA ARG A 167 -15.05 13.79 14.04
C ARG A 167 -14.11 13.05 13.09
N THR A 168 -12.84 12.91 13.49
CA THR A 168 -11.77 12.36 12.66
C THR A 168 -11.56 10.89 12.97
N VAL A 169 -11.35 10.10 11.93
CA VAL A 169 -10.86 8.72 12.00
C VAL A 169 -9.44 8.65 11.47
N HIS A 170 -8.62 7.80 12.10
CA HIS A 170 -7.30 7.44 11.59
C HIS A 170 -7.40 6.14 10.79
N VAL A 171 -6.80 6.12 9.60
CA VAL A 171 -6.63 4.92 8.80
C VAL A 171 -5.19 4.83 8.30
N ASP A 172 -4.61 3.63 8.33
CA ASP A 172 -3.30 3.33 7.77
C ASP A 172 -3.30 2.02 6.97
N VAL A 173 -2.33 1.86 6.05
CA VAL A 173 -2.16 0.66 5.22
C VAL A 173 -1.02 -0.23 5.69
N GLY A 174 -0.80 -0.28 7.01
CA GLY A 174 0.15 -1.19 7.65
C GLY A 174 -0.49 -2.49 8.17
N PRO A 175 0.14 -3.16 9.14
CA PRO A 175 -0.43 -4.35 9.77
C PRO A 175 -1.80 -4.09 10.40
N ALA A 176 -2.69 -5.07 10.25
CA ALA A 176 -4.06 -5.02 10.76
C ALA A 176 -4.10 -4.75 12.27
N ARG A 177 -4.74 -3.65 12.68
CA ARG A 177 -4.98 -3.33 14.09
C ARG A 177 -6.07 -2.28 14.24
N SER A 178 -6.79 -2.29 15.36
CA SER A 178 -7.77 -1.26 15.69
C SER A 178 -7.58 -0.79 17.13
N TRP A 179 -7.66 0.52 17.35
CA TRP A 179 -7.46 1.10 18.69
C TRP A 179 -8.29 2.38 18.90
N ASP A 180 -8.32 2.83 20.14
CA ASP A 180 -8.89 4.10 20.60
C ASP A 180 -7.87 4.88 21.45
N GLU A 181 -8.28 5.98 22.09
CA GLU A 181 -7.40 6.78 22.95
C GLU A 181 -6.80 5.99 24.13
N LYS A 182 -7.48 4.94 24.60
CA LYS A 182 -7.06 4.12 25.75
C LYS A 182 -6.18 2.94 25.33
N THR A 183 -6.37 2.43 24.11
CA THR A 183 -5.72 1.22 23.60
C THR A 183 -4.64 1.50 22.55
N SER A 184 -4.37 2.78 22.24
CA SER A 184 -3.41 3.18 21.19
C SER A 184 -1.96 2.72 21.42
N GLY A 185 -1.56 2.51 22.67
CA GLY A 185 -0.17 2.26 23.05
C GLY A 185 0.77 3.47 22.90
N VAL A 186 0.25 4.65 22.55
CA VAL A 186 1.06 5.88 22.46
C VAL A 186 1.59 6.26 23.85
N GLY A 187 2.87 6.58 23.94
CA GLY A 187 3.53 6.91 25.20
C GLY A 187 4.06 5.69 25.97
N THR A 188 3.81 4.48 25.48
CA THR A 188 4.44 3.24 25.97
C THR A 188 5.73 2.93 25.19
N ASP A 189 6.47 1.92 25.63
CA ASP A 189 7.69 1.42 25.00
C ASP A 189 7.42 0.38 23.89
N ILE A 190 6.16 0.19 23.48
CA ILE A 190 5.73 -0.88 22.56
C ILE A 190 6.46 -0.85 21.21
N SER A 191 6.88 0.33 20.75
CA SER A 191 7.58 0.51 19.47
C SER A 191 9.07 0.79 19.61
N ASP A 192 9.58 0.93 20.83
CA ASP A 192 10.99 1.25 21.05
C ASP A 192 11.90 0.14 20.57
N ASP A 193 13.16 0.48 20.31
CA ASP A 193 14.21 -0.45 19.88
C ASP A 193 13.78 -1.34 18.71
N ASN A 194 13.04 -0.75 17.76
CA ASN A 194 12.54 -1.42 16.55
C ASN A 194 11.65 -2.65 16.82
N LYS A 195 11.04 -2.80 18.00
CA LYS A 195 10.14 -3.92 18.36
C LYS A 195 9.04 -4.20 17.33
N LEU A 196 8.55 -3.15 16.66
CA LEU A 196 7.46 -3.24 15.68
C LEU A 196 7.90 -3.00 14.24
N ILE A 197 9.21 -3.06 13.95
CA ILE A 197 9.70 -2.91 12.57
C ILE A 197 9.01 -3.93 11.67
N GLY A 198 8.65 -3.51 10.46
CA GLY A 198 8.02 -4.36 9.46
C GLY A 198 8.58 -4.10 8.07
N LEU A 199 8.21 -4.97 7.13
CA LEU A 199 8.53 -4.84 5.71
C LEU A 199 7.22 -4.84 4.93
N VAL A 200 7.09 -3.98 3.93
CA VAL A 200 5.90 -3.93 3.06
C VAL A 200 6.30 -3.79 1.60
N THR A 201 5.43 -4.26 0.72
CA THR A 201 5.48 -4.05 -0.73
C THR A 201 4.72 -2.79 -1.13
N ASP A 202 4.91 -2.29 -2.35
CA ASP A 202 4.16 -1.16 -2.91
C ASP A 202 2.77 -1.55 -3.45
N PHE A 203 2.64 -2.72 -4.06
CA PHE A 203 1.38 -3.34 -4.51
C PHE A 203 1.04 -4.65 -3.80
N ASP A 204 -0.22 -5.06 -3.87
CA ASP A 204 -0.69 -6.37 -3.40
C ASP A 204 -0.72 -7.42 -4.52
N VAL A 205 -0.79 -6.98 -5.78
CA VAL A 205 -0.85 -7.86 -6.96
C VAL A 205 0.19 -7.42 -8.01
N TYR A 206 1.00 -8.37 -8.44
CA TYR A 206 2.07 -8.18 -9.43
C TYR A 206 1.90 -9.11 -10.63
N ARG A 207 2.55 -8.74 -11.73
CA ARG A 207 2.81 -9.64 -12.85
C ARG A 207 4.23 -10.21 -12.77
N PRO A 208 4.49 -11.41 -13.34
CA PRO A 208 5.84 -11.91 -13.50
C PRO A 208 6.73 -10.90 -14.26
N GLY A 209 8.00 -10.76 -13.84
CA GLY A 209 8.94 -9.81 -14.46
C GLY A 209 8.81 -8.35 -14.00
N GLU A 210 7.81 -8.03 -13.19
CA GLU A 210 7.56 -6.67 -12.73
C GLU A 210 8.55 -6.24 -11.64
N THR A 211 8.90 -4.95 -11.63
CA THR A 211 9.67 -4.35 -10.53
C THR A 211 8.75 -4.06 -9.35
N MET A 212 9.11 -4.58 -8.18
CA MET A 212 8.48 -4.22 -6.92
C MET A 212 9.36 -3.29 -6.09
N THR A 213 8.72 -2.49 -5.25
CA THR A 213 9.39 -1.68 -4.22
C THR A 213 9.03 -2.19 -2.84
N LEU A 214 10.06 -2.56 -2.09
CA LEU A 214 10.00 -2.93 -0.69
C LEU A 214 10.39 -1.73 0.19
N ARG A 215 9.77 -1.63 1.36
CA ARG A 215 10.05 -0.57 2.34
C ARG A 215 9.97 -1.11 3.75
N PHE A 216 10.99 -0.81 4.56
CA PHE A 216 10.88 -1.00 6.00
C PHE A 216 10.00 0.09 6.61
N ILE A 217 9.17 -0.29 7.57
CA ILE A 217 8.26 0.61 8.28
C ILE A 217 8.46 0.48 9.78
N ARG A 218 7.96 1.47 10.53
CA ARG A 218 7.98 1.48 12.01
C ARG A 218 9.38 1.40 12.63
N MET A 219 10.39 1.87 11.91
CA MET A 219 11.76 2.05 12.44
C MET A 219 11.77 3.20 13.47
N THR A 220 12.42 2.94 14.61
CA THR A 220 12.46 3.85 15.77
C THR A 220 13.85 4.02 16.36
N ALA A 221 14.82 3.19 15.98
CA ALA A 221 16.20 3.23 16.46
C ALA A 221 17.18 2.86 15.33
N PHE A 222 18.35 3.49 15.31
CA PHE A 222 19.39 3.33 14.29
C PHE A 222 20.78 3.29 14.97
N PRO A 223 21.78 2.62 14.38
CA PRO A 223 21.75 1.97 13.07
C PRO A 223 20.96 0.66 13.04
N ILE A 224 20.57 0.23 11.84
CA ILE A 224 19.92 -1.06 11.58
C ILE A 224 20.78 -1.86 10.59
N GLY A 225 21.19 -3.06 10.99
CA GLY A 225 21.87 -4.01 10.11
C GLY A 225 20.89 -4.92 9.39
N VAL A 226 20.96 -4.98 8.06
CA VAL A 226 20.11 -5.86 7.23
C VAL A 226 20.98 -6.77 6.38
N MET A 227 20.67 -8.07 6.35
CA MET A 227 21.32 -9.00 5.44
C MET A 227 21.07 -8.56 3.99
N PRO A 228 22.08 -8.55 3.10
CA PRO A 228 21.91 -8.12 1.70
C PRO A 228 21.17 -9.16 0.83
N SER A 229 20.64 -10.22 1.45
CA SER A 229 19.96 -11.32 0.78
C SER A 229 18.62 -11.61 1.45
N PHE A 230 17.55 -11.57 0.65
CA PHE A 230 16.17 -11.77 1.04
C PHE A 230 15.68 -13.11 0.48
N THR A 231 14.56 -13.61 1.01
CA THR A 231 13.93 -14.84 0.54
C THR A 231 12.49 -14.56 0.11
N LEU A 232 12.11 -14.98 -1.08
CA LEU A 232 10.73 -15.04 -1.53
C LEU A 232 10.18 -16.43 -1.21
N GLY A 233 9.13 -16.52 -0.40
CA GLY A 233 8.45 -17.75 -0.04
C GLY A 233 7.07 -17.86 -0.71
N ARG A 234 6.78 -18.99 -1.38
CA ARG A 234 5.42 -19.29 -1.88
C ARG A 234 4.54 -19.85 -0.77
N LYS A 235 3.43 -19.17 -0.50
CA LYS A 235 2.44 -19.57 0.52
C LYS A 235 1.45 -20.58 -0.05
N MET A 236 1.45 -21.78 0.52
CA MET A 236 0.53 -22.86 0.17
C MET A 236 -0.80 -22.75 0.93
N ASN A 237 -1.84 -23.44 0.45
CA ASN A 237 -3.19 -23.42 1.04
C ASN A 237 -3.23 -23.96 2.48
N ASP A 238 -2.34 -24.89 2.81
CA ASP A 238 -2.16 -25.44 4.16
C ASP A 238 -1.32 -24.55 5.09
N GLY A 239 -0.87 -23.39 4.58
CA GLY A 239 -0.04 -22.44 5.31
C GLY A 239 1.46 -22.71 5.22
N ALA A 240 1.89 -23.82 4.61
CA ALA A 240 3.30 -24.13 4.41
C ALA A 240 3.97 -23.20 3.38
N ILE A 241 5.31 -23.15 3.40
CA ILE A 241 6.12 -22.44 2.42
C ILE A 241 6.84 -23.50 1.58
N ALA A 242 6.52 -23.59 0.28
CA ALA A 242 7.00 -24.68 -0.58
C ALA A 242 8.17 -24.29 -1.50
N GLU A 243 8.28 -23.02 -1.87
CA GLU A 243 9.29 -22.52 -2.81
C GLU A 243 9.98 -21.30 -2.19
N ALA A 244 11.30 -21.38 -1.99
CA ALA A 244 12.11 -20.31 -1.43
C ALA A 244 13.13 -19.85 -2.47
N ILE A 245 12.93 -18.67 -3.05
CA ILE A 245 13.90 -18.05 -3.96
C ILE A 245 14.71 -17.04 -3.16
N THR A 246 16.02 -17.27 -3.07
CA THR A 246 16.95 -16.30 -2.47
C THR A 246 17.34 -15.27 -3.51
N PHE A 247 17.24 -13.98 -3.17
CA PHE A 247 17.62 -12.88 -4.06
C PHE A 247 18.36 -11.78 -3.30
N ALA A 248 19.07 -10.93 -4.04
CA ALA A 248 19.70 -9.73 -3.52
C ALA A 248 18.98 -8.51 -4.09
N PRO A 249 18.20 -7.76 -3.27
CA PRO A 249 17.56 -6.56 -3.76
C PRO A 249 18.55 -5.42 -3.94
N THR A 250 18.15 -4.40 -4.70
CA THR A 250 18.89 -3.16 -4.85
C THR A 250 18.43 -2.15 -3.81
N PHE A 251 19.34 -1.73 -2.93
CA PHE A 251 19.10 -0.62 -2.00
C PHE A 251 19.42 0.71 -2.68
N ALA A 252 18.71 1.79 -2.29
CA ALA A 252 19.00 3.14 -2.76
C ALA A 252 20.46 3.55 -2.49
N GLU A 253 21.01 3.15 -1.34
CA GLU A 253 22.42 3.36 -1.00
C GLU A 253 23.22 2.05 -1.05
N LYS A 254 24.38 2.09 -1.73
CA LYS A 254 25.32 0.97 -1.77
C LYS A 254 26.20 0.99 -0.51
N LYS A 255 25.88 0.12 0.45
CA LYS A 255 26.74 -0.16 1.61
C LYS A 255 27.51 -1.46 1.37
N LYS A 256 28.79 -1.50 1.74
CA LYS A 256 29.67 -2.68 1.59
C LYS A 256 29.70 -3.51 2.88
N GLY A 257 30.03 -4.79 2.75
CA GLY A 257 30.25 -5.71 3.87
C GLY A 257 29.12 -6.73 4.03
N ASP A 258 29.33 -7.68 4.94
CA ASP A 258 28.42 -8.82 5.15
C ASP A 258 27.13 -8.43 5.90
N CYS A 259 27.16 -7.28 6.58
CA CYS A 259 26.02 -6.72 7.30
C CYS A 259 25.92 -5.19 7.09
N PRO A 260 25.42 -4.75 5.91
CA PRO A 260 25.09 -3.36 5.64
C PRO A 260 24.33 -2.68 6.79
N GLN A 261 24.86 -1.56 7.27
CA GLN A 261 24.24 -0.73 8.30
C GLN A 261 23.58 0.50 7.67
N PHE A 262 22.37 0.81 8.13
CA PHE A 262 21.59 1.96 7.70
C PHE A 262 21.31 2.87 8.89
N ASP A 263 21.45 4.18 8.68
CA ASP A 263 21.49 5.15 9.78
C ASP A 263 20.19 5.96 9.92
N ASP A 264 19.30 5.89 8.93
CA ASP A 264 18.03 6.61 8.93
C ASP A 264 16.98 5.94 8.02
N ILE A 265 15.76 6.47 8.08
CA ILE A 265 14.60 5.97 7.33
C ILE A 265 14.80 6.12 5.82
N ASP A 266 15.46 7.18 5.37
CA ASP A 266 15.61 7.49 3.94
C ASP A 266 16.54 6.50 3.24
N GLN A 267 17.62 6.08 3.91
CA GLN A 267 18.51 5.02 3.40
C GLN A 267 17.81 3.66 3.22
N MET A 268 16.68 3.46 3.90
CA MET A 268 15.87 2.23 3.88
C MET A 268 14.50 2.41 3.18
N ALA A 269 14.24 3.58 2.58
CA ALA A 269 12.92 3.96 2.10
C ALA A 269 12.51 3.28 0.78
N ALA A 270 13.48 2.70 0.06
CA ALA A 270 13.26 2.05 -1.22
C ALA A 270 14.29 0.96 -1.50
N ILE A 271 13.77 -0.26 -1.53
CA ILE A 271 14.50 -1.49 -1.83
C ILE A 271 13.81 -2.08 -3.04
N GLN A 272 14.51 -2.18 -4.16
CA GLN A 272 13.92 -2.62 -5.43
C GLN A 272 14.33 -4.04 -5.77
N TRP A 273 13.40 -4.78 -6.34
CA TRP A 273 13.69 -6.09 -6.90
C TRP A 273 12.76 -6.35 -8.10
N GLN A 274 13.31 -6.96 -9.15
CA GLN A 274 12.53 -7.42 -10.29
C GLN A 274 12.11 -8.87 -10.06
N LEU A 275 10.81 -9.13 -10.09
CA LEU A 275 10.28 -10.48 -9.97
C LEU A 275 10.79 -11.37 -11.11
N PRO A 276 11.03 -12.67 -10.88
CA PRO A 276 11.31 -13.62 -11.95
C PRO A 276 10.19 -13.61 -13.00
N THR A 277 10.55 -13.70 -14.27
CA THR A 277 9.60 -13.70 -15.40
C THR A 277 8.85 -15.03 -15.54
N ASP A 278 9.40 -16.09 -14.96
CA ASP A 278 8.86 -17.45 -14.90
C ASP A 278 8.18 -17.76 -13.55
N LEU A 279 7.99 -16.74 -12.70
CA LEU A 279 7.34 -16.92 -11.41
C LEU A 279 5.89 -17.39 -11.61
N SER A 280 5.56 -18.52 -11.00
CA SER A 280 4.21 -19.09 -11.10
C SER A 280 3.17 -18.20 -10.42
N PRO A 281 1.91 -18.19 -10.89
CA PRO A 281 0.84 -17.52 -10.18
C PRO A 281 0.64 -18.10 -8.77
N GLY A 282 0.35 -17.24 -7.80
CA GLY A 282 0.16 -17.67 -6.41
C GLY A 282 0.32 -16.57 -5.39
N ARG A 283 0.35 -16.97 -4.12
CA ARG A 283 0.50 -16.12 -2.95
C ARG A 283 1.92 -16.20 -2.41
N TYR A 284 2.51 -15.07 -2.07
CA TYR A 284 3.92 -14.96 -1.73
C TYR A 284 4.18 -14.02 -0.55
N GLU A 285 5.26 -14.28 0.18
CA GLU A 285 5.81 -13.44 1.25
C GLU A 285 7.30 -13.21 0.99
N ILE A 286 7.83 -12.04 1.33
CA ILE A 286 9.27 -11.77 1.29
C ILE A 286 9.82 -11.62 2.70
N TYR A 287 10.90 -12.34 2.99
CA TYR A 287 11.57 -12.38 4.28
C TYR A 287 12.88 -11.61 4.21
N ALA A 288 13.09 -10.73 5.19
CA ALA A 288 14.33 -9.98 5.39
C ALA A 288 14.86 -10.20 6.80
N ARG A 289 16.13 -10.61 6.89
CA ARG A 289 16.82 -10.87 8.16
C ARG A 289 17.68 -9.70 8.58
N PHE A 290 17.71 -9.46 9.89
CA PHE A 290 18.58 -8.45 10.49
C PHE A 290 19.88 -9.07 10.98
N CYS A 291 20.94 -8.27 11.00
CA CYS A 291 22.28 -8.67 11.40
C CYS A 291 22.91 -7.60 12.29
N GLY A 292 24.01 -7.94 12.99
CA GLY A 292 24.69 -6.99 13.87
C GLY A 292 23.81 -6.46 15.02
N ARG A 293 22.93 -7.33 15.58
CA ARG A 293 21.83 -7.02 16.52
C ARG A 293 22.20 -6.04 17.64
N ALA A 294 22.08 -4.74 17.35
CA ALA A 294 22.25 -3.65 18.32
C ALA A 294 21.06 -3.50 19.28
N TRP A 295 19.90 -4.06 18.91
CA TRP A 295 18.62 -3.92 19.60
C TRP A 295 18.09 -5.29 19.98
N GLU A 296 18.11 -5.64 21.28
CA GLU A 296 17.77 -6.99 21.75
C GLU A 296 16.32 -7.38 21.41
N ALA A 297 15.39 -6.45 21.63
CA ALA A 297 13.95 -6.64 21.42
C ALA A 297 13.50 -6.50 19.94
N MET A 298 14.41 -6.11 19.04
CA MET A 298 14.15 -6.10 17.61
C MET A 298 14.05 -7.55 17.11
N PRO A 299 13.06 -7.88 16.25
CA PRO A 299 12.94 -9.22 15.69
C PRO A 299 14.19 -9.56 14.87
N SER A 300 14.53 -10.84 14.79
CA SER A 300 15.67 -11.30 13.95
C SER A 300 15.33 -11.30 12.45
N GLU A 301 14.04 -11.34 12.11
CA GLU A 301 13.52 -11.37 10.75
C GLU A 301 12.14 -10.72 10.70
N VAL A 302 11.79 -10.15 9.55
CA VAL A 302 10.44 -9.70 9.22
C VAL A 302 9.99 -10.26 7.88
N ALA A 303 8.69 -10.41 7.71
CA ALA A 303 8.07 -10.77 6.44
C ALA A 303 7.16 -9.64 5.94
N THR A 304 6.99 -9.54 4.62
CA THR A 304 5.91 -8.74 4.04
C THR A 304 4.56 -9.35 4.38
N PRO A 305 3.47 -8.56 4.34
CA PRO A 305 2.15 -9.13 4.10
C PRO A 305 2.15 -10.00 2.84
N ILE A 306 1.19 -10.92 2.76
CA ILE A 306 1.00 -11.75 1.58
C ILE A 306 0.63 -10.85 0.39
N PHE A 307 1.33 -11.04 -0.73
CA PHE A 307 0.99 -10.48 -2.03
C PHE A 307 0.73 -11.59 -3.04
N GLU A 308 0.15 -11.25 -4.18
CA GLU A 308 -0.20 -12.17 -5.24
C GLU A 308 0.59 -11.90 -6.52
N VAL A 309 0.92 -12.98 -7.21
CA VAL A 309 1.41 -12.95 -8.59
C VAL A 309 0.28 -13.47 -9.48
N ALA A 310 -0.22 -12.59 -10.34
CA ALA A 310 -1.31 -12.90 -11.26
C ALA A 310 -0.81 -13.78 -12.43
N ALA A 311 -1.74 -14.47 -13.08
CA ALA A 311 -1.45 -15.10 -14.36
C ALA A 311 -1.07 -14.04 -15.42
N PRO A 312 -0.18 -14.38 -16.37
CA PRO A 312 0.16 -13.50 -17.49
C PRO A 312 -1.05 -13.07 -18.33
#